data_AF-A0A7C3Y4P7-F1
#
_entry.id   AF-A0A7C3Y4P7-F1
#
_cell.length_a   1.000
_cell.length_b   1.000
_cell.length_c   1.000
_cell.angle_alpha   90.00
_cell.angle_beta   90.00
_cell.angle_gamma   90.00
#
_symmetry.space_group_name_H-M   'P 1'
#
loop_
_entity.id
_entity.type
_entity.pdbx_description
1 polymer ?
#
loop_
_entity_poly.entity_id
_entity_poly.type
_entity_poly.pdbx_seq_one_letter_code
_entity_poly.pdbx_strand_id
1 'polypeptide(L)'
;MSTAFSQVTVRVVEVSADGKIGIAVASQWRKNNLLFLHGEEGQALLSRLHRWAIAEDENGRSYLLWEADHPRYQGLVIQPFDSRYCFEVSPVEDLGKVK
;
A
#
# COMPACT_ATOMS: atom_id res chain seq x y z
N MET A 1 -2.16 25.65 -2.54
CA MET A 1 -0.97 24.99 -1.96
C MET A 1 -1.03 23.53 -2.37
N SER A 2 -0.09 23.05 -3.19
CA SER A 2 0.01 21.63 -3.52
C SER A 2 0.89 20.97 -2.47
N THR A 3 0.31 20.23 -1.53
CA THR A 3 1.07 19.37 -0.63
C THR A 3 1.52 18.16 -1.42
N ALA A 4 2.71 18.23 -2.01
CA ALA A 4 3.37 17.06 -2.56
C ALA A 4 3.74 16.13 -1.39
N PHE A 5 3.04 14.99 -1.28
CA PHE A 5 3.42 13.95 -0.34
C PHE A 5 4.69 13.27 -0.85
N SER A 6 5.68 13.05 0.03
CA SER A 6 6.93 12.38 -0.35
C SER A 6 6.63 11.01 -0.93
N GLN A 7 7.16 10.74 -2.13
CA GLN A 7 7.16 9.40 -2.71
C GLN A 7 7.99 8.49 -1.81
N VAL A 8 7.43 7.34 -1.44
CA VAL A 8 8.08 6.35 -0.60
C VAL A 8 7.96 5.01 -1.30
N THR A 9 9.09 4.32 -1.44
CA THR A 9 9.11 2.92 -1.89
C THR A 9 9.01 2.03 -0.68
N VAL A 10 8.15 1.01 -0.76
CA VAL A 10 7.98 0.00 0.27
C VAL A 10 8.24 -1.37 -0.31
N ARG A 11 8.73 -2.28 0.52
CA ARG A 11 8.93 -3.70 0.17
C ARG A 11 7.94 -4.55 0.96
N VAL A 12 7.24 -5.41 0.26
CA VAL A 12 6.26 -6.32 0.89
C VAL A 12 6.99 -7.39 1.69
N VAL A 13 6.63 -7.51 2.96
CA VAL A 13 7.22 -8.46 3.91
C VAL A 13 6.25 -9.61 4.22
N GLU A 14 4.95 -9.36 4.14
CA GLU A 14 3.92 -10.33 4.46
C GLU A 14 2.70 -10.17 3.54
N VAL A 15 2.04 -11.28 3.20
CA VAL A 15 0.80 -11.31 2.41
C VAL A 15 -0.17 -12.26 3.10
N SER A 16 -1.44 -11.89 3.18
CA SER A 16 -2.50 -12.73 3.73
C SER A 16 -2.60 -14.06 2.97
N ALA A 17 -2.76 -15.17 3.69
CA ALA A 17 -2.87 -16.50 3.11
C ALA A 17 -4.11 -16.70 2.21
N ASP A 18 -5.18 -15.94 2.48
CA ASP A 18 -6.53 -16.20 1.96
C ASP A 18 -6.84 -15.56 0.60
N GLY A 19 -5.95 -14.72 0.04
CA GLY A 19 -6.23 -14.14 -1.26
C GLY A 19 -5.08 -13.34 -1.84
N LYS A 20 -4.60 -13.77 -3.01
CA LYS A 20 -3.66 -13.00 -3.84
C LYS A 20 -4.34 -11.70 -4.30
N ILE A 21 -4.04 -10.59 -3.65
CA ILE A 21 -4.31 -9.22 -4.17
C ILE A 21 -3.34 -8.85 -5.31
N GLY A 22 -2.84 -9.84 -6.05
CA GLY A 22 -1.78 -9.64 -7.05
C GLY A 22 -0.41 -9.24 -6.47
N ILE A 23 -0.24 -9.26 -5.15
CA ILE A 23 1.00 -8.90 -4.47
C ILE A 23 1.79 -10.14 -4.08
N ALA A 24 3.11 -10.11 -4.33
CA ALA A 24 4.05 -11.11 -3.86
C ALA A 24 4.90 -10.57 -2.70
N VAL A 25 5.27 -11.44 -1.77
CA VAL A 25 6.33 -11.15 -0.80
C VAL A 25 7.60 -10.74 -1.56
N ALA A 26 8.35 -9.80 -1.01
CA ALA A 26 9.52 -9.16 -1.61
C ALA A 26 9.26 -8.23 -2.81
N SER A 27 8.02 -8.13 -3.31
CA SER A 27 7.70 -7.13 -4.34
C SER A 27 7.82 -5.70 -3.80
N GLN A 28 8.21 -4.78 -4.67
CA GLN A 28 8.37 -3.36 -4.33
C GLN A 28 7.26 -2.53 -4.93
N TRP A 29 6.80 -1.57 -4.15
CA TRP A 29 5.66 -0.73 -4.49
C TRP A 29 5.96 0.71 -4.11
N ARG A 30 5.51 1.65 -4.94
CA ARG A 30 5.73 3.08 -4.73
C ARG A 30 4.41 3.74 -4.33
N LYS A 31 4.44 4.40 -3.18
CA LYS A 31 3.37 5.29 -2.71
C LYS A 31 3.33 6.54 -3.58
N ASN A 32 2.17 6.81 -4.17
CA ASN A 32 1.91 7.96 -5.03
C ASN A 32 1.10 9.02 -4.26
N ASN A 33 0.09 9.59 -4.92
CA ASN A 33 -0.72 10.68 -4.37
C ASN A 33 -1.73 10.17 -3.34
N LEU A 34 -2.18 11.09 -2.48
CA LEU A 34 -3.28 10.84 -1.56
C LEU A 34 -4.58 10.61 -2.34
N LEU A 35 -5.29 9.54 -2.03
CA LEU A 35 -6.60 9.24 -2.61
C LEU A 35 -7.74 9.68 -1.70
N PHE A 36 -7.75 9.21 -0.44
CA PHE A 36 -8.84 9.48 0.50
C PHE A 36 -8.40 9.27 1.96
N LEU A 37 -9.29 9.68 2.88
CA LEU A 37 -9.18 9.42 4.31
C LEU A 37 -10.09 8.23 4.67
N HIS A 38 -9.51 7.18 5.25
CA HIS A 38 -10.26 6.05 5.77
C HIS A 38 -10.79 6.32 7.19
N GLY A 39 -11.88 5.66 7.58
CA GLY A 39 -12.48 5.84 8.91
C GLY A 39 -11.59 5.33 10.05
N GLU A 40 -10.73 4.36 9.75
CA GLU A 40 -9.86 3.65 10.69
C GLU A 40 -8.39 3.74 10.26
N GLU A 41 -7.48 3.70 11.24
CA GLU A 41 -6.04 3.60 11.00
C GLU A 41 -5.65 2.23 10.43
N GLY A 42 -4.51 2.16 9.73
CA GLY A 42 -4.10 0.96 9.01
C GLY A 42 -3.97 -0.26 9.92
N GLN A 43 -3.44 -0.08 11.14
CA GLN A 43 -3.31 -1.16 12.11
C GLN A 43 -4.67 -1.75 12.53
N ALA A 44 -5.67 -0.89 12.75
CA ALA A 44 -7.01 -1.34 13.13
C ALA A 44 -7.70 -2.04 11.97
N LEU A 45 -7.57 -1.48 10.76
CA LEU A 45 -8.16 -2.01 9.54
C LEU A 45 -7.64 -3.42 9.20
N LEU A 46 -6.34 -3.68 9.40
CA LEU A 46 -5.71 -4.97 9.13
C LEU A 46 -6.50 -6.14 9.74
N SER A 47 -6.98 -5.98 10.98
CA SER A 47 -7.72 -7.03 11.69
C SER A 47 -9.08 -7.39 11.08
N ARG A 48 -9.61 -6.52 10.20
CA ARG A 48 -10.93 -6.65 9.56
C ARG A 48 -10.85 -7.03 8.09
N LEU A 49 -9.64 -7.03 7.51
CA LEU A 49 -9.43 -7.39 6.11
C LEU A 49 -9.12 -8.88 5.99
N HIS A 50 -9.75 -9.53 5.02
CA HIS A 50 -9.42 -10.90 4.63
C HIS A 50 -8.23 -10.96 3.65
N ARG A 51 -8.03 -9.89 2.87
CA ARG A 51 -7.07 -9.82 1.77
C ARG A 51 -6.20 -8.59 1.93
N TRP A 52 -4.93 -8.78 2.26
CA TRP A 52 -4.01 -7.69 2.57
C TRP A 52 -2.54 -8.10 2.36
N ALA A 53 -1.67 -7.11 2.37
CA ALA A 53 -0.23 -7.30 2.51
C ALA A 53 0.35 -6.25 3.46
N ILE A 54 1.44 -6.60 4.13
CA ILE A 54 2.23 -5.67 4.94
C ILE A 54 3.50 -5.36 4.16
N ALA A 55 3.85 -4.09 4.09
CA ALA A 55 5.10 -3.63 3.51
C ALA A 55 5.83 -2.68 4.47
N GLU A 56 7.14 -2.59 4.30
CA GLU A 56 8.01 -1.73 5.08
C GLU A 56 8.81 -0.80 4.16
N ASP A 57 9.01 0.45 4.57
CA ASP A 57 9.97 1.33 3.92
C ASP A 57 11.41 1.11 4.44
N GLU A 58 12.38 1.83 3.88
CA GLU A 58 13.79 1.76 4.29
C GLU A 58 14.03 2.22 5.74
N ASN A 59 13.08 2.92 6.35
CA ASN A 59 13.15 3.37 7.75
C ASN A 59 12.46 2.38 8.71
N GLY A 60 11.96 1.25 8.21
CA GLY A 60 11.22 0.26 9.00
C GLY A 60 9.79 0.68 9.33
N ARG A 61 9.24 1.70 8.67
CA ARG A 61 7.84 2.08 8.85
C ARG A 61 6.94 1.08 8.13
N SER A 62 5.94 0.56 8.85
CA SER A 62 5.00 -0.42 8.33
C SER A 62 3.78 0.21 7.66
N TYR A 63 3.34 -0.42 6.59
CA TYR A 63 2.23 -0.02 5.74
C TYR A 63 1.34 -1.21 5.44
N LEU A 64 0.04 -0.94 5.40
CA LEU A 64 -1.00 -1.86 4.95
C LEU A 64 -1.26 -1.64 3.46
N LEU A 65 -1.22 -2.70 2.67
CA LEU A 65 -1.67 -2.73 1.28
C LEU A 65 -2.93 -3.57 1.16
N TRP A 66 -3.95 -3.05 0.47
CA TRP A 66 -5.24 -3.71 0.33
C TRP A 66 -6.02 -3.19 -0.87
N GLU A 67 -7.01 -3.95 -1.33
CA GLU A 67 -7.92 -3.52 -2.40
C GLU A 67 -8.98 -2.58 -1.83
N ALA A 68 -8.98 -1.33 -2.26
CA ALA A 68 -9.99 -0.36 -1.83
C ALA A 68 -11.39 -0.77 -2.32
N ASP A 69 -12.33 -0.80 -1.38
CA ASP A 69 -13.76 -0.91 -1.64
C ASP A 69 -14.40 0.49 -1.51
N HIS A 70 -14.13 1.36 -2.49
CA HIS A 70 -14.60 2.75 -2.47
C HIS A 70 -15.32 3.13 -3.78
N PRO A 71 -16.45 3.85 -3.74
CA PRO A 71 -17.22 4.19 -4.95
C PRO A 71 -16.44 4.96 -6.02
N ARG A 72 -15.38 5.66 -5.63
CA ARG A 72 -14.55 6.50 -6.52
C ARG A 72 -13.22 5.87 -6.95
N TYR A 73 -12.84 4.75 -6.34
CA TYR A 73 -11.57 4.10 -6.65
C TYR A 73 -11.68 2.61 -6.37
N GLN A 74 -11.41 1.82 -7.41
CA GLN A 74 -11.28 0.37 -7.33
C GLN A 74 -9.86 0.03 -7.73
N GLY A 75 -9.06 -0.45 -6.77
CA GLY A 75 -7.66 -0.72 -7.00
C GLY A 75 -6.90 -0.93 -5.70
N LEU A 76 -5.60 -1.18 -5.83
CA LEU A 76 -4.72 -1.37 -4.69
C LEU A 76 -4.37 -0.02 -4.07
N VAL A 77 -4.45 0.07 -2.75
CA VAL A 77 -4.07 1.24 -1.98
C VAL A 77 -3.07 0.88 -0.91
N ILE A 78 -2.34 1.88 -0.43
CA ILE A 78 -1.41 1.77 0.69
C ILE A 78 -1.77 2.76 1.80
N GLN A 79 -1.66 2.31 3.05
CA GLN A 79 -1.97 3.10 4.24
C GLN A 79 -0.92 2.86 5.32
N PRO A 80 -0.25 3.90 5.86
CA PRO A 80 0.60 3.74 7.04
C PRO A 80 -0.21 3.20 8.22
N PHE A 81 0.38 2.33 9.05
CA PHE A 81 -0.32 1.73 10.19
C PHE A 81 -0.85 2.75 11.20
N ASP A 82 -0.12 3.85 11.38
CA ASP A 82 -0.38 4.96 12.30
C ASP A 82 -1.18 6.10 11.64
N SER A 83 -1.79 5.87 10.48
CA SER A 83 -2.47 6.91 9.71
C SER A 83 -3.79 6.45 9.15
N ARG A 84 -4.69 7.41 8.92
CA ARG A 84 -5.95 7.24 8.20
C ARG A 84 -5.85 7.60 6.72
N TYR A 85 -4.72 8.11 6.27
CA TYR A 85 -4.55 8.52 4.88
C TYR A 85 -4.23 7.32 3.98
N CYS A 86 -5.04 7.13 2.95
CA CYS A 86 -4.85 6.11 1.93
C CYS A 86 -4.30 6.73 0.65
N PHE A 87 -3.27 6.10 0.10
CA PHE A 87 -2.56 6.57 -1.07
C PHE A 87 -2.69 5.57 -2.20
N GLU A 88 -2.61 6.07 -3.42
CA GLU A 88 -2.41 5.23 -4.59
C GLU A 88 -1.05 4.55 -4.51
N VAL A 89 -0.96 3.33 -5.04
CA VAL A 89 0.29 2.59 -5.10
C VAL A 89 0.49 2.01 -6.49
N SER A 90 1.72 2.06 -7.00
CA SER A 90 2.10 1.44 -8.26
C SER A 90 3.28 0.48 -8.06
N PRO A 91 3.35 -0.63 -8.81
CA PRO A 91 4.49 -1.52 -8.74
C PRO A 91 5.74 -0.74 -9.16
N VAL A 92 6.83 -0.97 -8.44
CA VAL A 92 8.16 -0.62 -8.94
C VAL A 92 8.51 -1.75 -9.90
N GLU A 93 8.18 -1.59 -11.18
CA GLU A 93 8.76 -2.46 -12.20
C GLU A 93 10.27 -2.33 -12.06
N ASP A 94 10.95 -3.47 -11.87
CA ASP A 94 12.37 -3.54 -12.16
C ASP A 94 12.45 -3.15 -13.65
N LEU A 95 12.93 -1.94 -13.94
CA LEU A 95 13.32 -1.54 -15.29
C LEU A 95 14.51 -2.42 -15.65
N GLY A 96 14.21 -3.69 -15.91
CA GLY A 96 15.11 -4.67 -16.46
C GLY A 96 15.58 -4.08 -17.76
N LYS A 97 16.84 -3.62 -17.72
CA LYS A 97 17.69 -3.27 -18.85
C LYS A 97 17.14 -3.88 -20.14
N VAL A 98 16.54 -3.05 -20.98
CA VAL A 98 16.41 -3.37 -22.40
C VAL A 98 17.86 -3.43 -22.89
N LYS A 99 18.31 -4.65 -23.16
CA LYS A 99 19.60 -4.97 -23.72
C LYS A 99 19.67 -4.53 -25.18
#